data_AF-A0A178J7G8-F1
#
_entry.id   AF-A0A178J7G8-F1
#
_cell.length_a   1.000
_cell.length_b   1.000
_cell.length_c   1.000
_cell.angle_alpha   90.00
_cell.angle_beta   90.00
_cell.angle_gamma   90.00
#
_symmetry.space_group_name_H-M   'P 1'
#
loop_
_entity.id
_entity.type
_entity.pdbx_description
1 polymer ?
#
loop_
_entity_poly.entity_id
_entity_poly.type
_entity_poly.pdbx_seq_one_letter_code
_entity_poly.pdbx_strand_id
1 'polypeptide(L)'
;MSIVNRSASNRKSKIDLLPDEIRQTLNAFIRSGNMTQKDIRLAVNEMIDDAGLPEDVKISRTGFNRYAKRMEEMGQRLKQSREVAEVWTTKLGEAPTSDVGKLLQEFVRTMAFETSMTMMESAAEDGEVIPPKALAQLALVIQRIEQASMVSHKVEKEIRKAFAEEMVEKTEQVAKKAGLTSDTVKMLKAELLGIA
;
A
#
# COMPACT_ATOMS: atom_id res chain seq x y z
N MET A 1 30.63 17.79 -17.80
CA MET A 1 30.72 16.83 -16.69
C MET A 1 29.81 15.66 -17.01
N SER A 2 30.38 14.49 -17.28
CA SER A 2 29.67 13.30 -17.76
C SER A 2 28.89 12.65 -16.62
N ILE A 3 27.57 12.49 -16.81
CA ILE A 3 26.73 11.67 -15.94
C ILE A 3 27.11 10.21 -16.22
N VAL A 4 27.85 9.61 -15.29
CA VAL A 4 28.19 8.19 -15.33
C VAL A 4 26.91 7.38 -15.15
N ASN A 5 26.31 6.97 -16.27
CA ASN A 5 25.32 5.91 -16.30
C ASN A 5 26.01 4.63 -15.83
N ARG A 6 25.88 4.27 -14.55
CA ARG A 6 26.28 2.96 -14.05
C ARG A 6 25.38 1.94 -14.74
N SER A 7 25.88 1.37 -15.84
CA SER A 7 25.29 0.22 -16.52
C SER A 7 24.93 -0.82 -15.47
N ALA A 8 23.63 -0.99 -15.18
CA ALA A 8 23.13 -2.19 -14.53
C ALA A 8 23.42 -3.33 -15.51
N SER A 9 24.54 -4.02 -15.28
CA SER A 9 24.97 -5.14 -16.10
C SER A 9 23.80 -6.14 -16.16
N ASN A 10 23.22 -6.33 -17.34
CA ASN A 10 22.17 -7.32 -17.63
C ASN A 10 22.71 -8.77 -17.56
N ARG A 11 23.76 -9.01 -16.78
CA ARG A 11 24.38 -10.31 -16.60
C ARG A 11 23.76 -10.93 -15.36
N LYS A 12 23.09 -12.07 -15.56
CA LYS A 12 22.59 -12.91 -14.46
C LYS A 12 23.72 -13.14 -13.45
N SER A 13 23.43 -12.96 -12.16
CA SER A 13 24.42 -13.19 -11.11
C SER A 13 24.71 -14.69 -10.99
N LYS A 14 25.85 -15.06 -10.39
CA LYS A 14 26.18 -16.49 -10.13
C LYS A 14 25.06 -17.21 -9.38
N ILE A 15 24.41 -16.50 -8.45
CA ILE A 15 23.27 -17.01 -7.67
C ILE A 15 22.05 -17.28 -8.56
N ASP A 16 21.81 -16.44 -9.57
CA ASP A 16 20.70 -16.63 -10.52
C ASP A 16 20.93 -17.81 -11.48
N LEU A 17 22.17 -18.31 -11.55
CA LEU A 17 22.59 -19.44 -12.39
C LEU A 17 22.75 -20.75 -11.59
N LEU A 18 22.58 -20.72 -10.26
CA LEU A 18 22.62 -21.93 -9.45
C LEU A 18 21.45 -22.86 -9.80
N PRO A 19 21.64 -24.19 -9.70
CA PRO A 19 20.55 -25.15 -9.79
C PRO A 19 19.39 -24.78 -8.88
N ASP A 20 18.18 -25.06 -9.35
CA ASP A 20 16.95 -24.60 -8.71
C ASP A 20 16.83 -25.07 -7.26
N GLU A 21 17.23 -26.30 -6.95
CA GLU A 21 17.20 -26.86 -5.58
C GLU A 21 18.09 -26.07 -4.60
N ILE A 22 19.33 -25.76 -5.02
CA ILE A 22 20.28 -24.98 -4.22
C ILE A 22 19.75 -23.55 -4.05
N ARG A 23 19.22 -22.95 -5.12
CA ARG A 23 18.66 -21.60 -5.09
C ARG A 23 17.41 -21.51 -4.20
N GLN A 24 16.54 -22.51 -4.22
CA GLN A 24 15.36 -22.58 -3.35
C GLN A 24 15.76 -22.71 -1.89
N THR A 25 16.77 -23.53 -1.59
CA THR A 25 17.30 -23.71 -0.23
C THR A 25 17.94 -22.42 0.30
N LEU A 26 18.76 -21.74 -0.51
CA LEU A 26 19.28 -20.41 -0.21
C LEU A 26 18.15 -19.43 0.15
N ASN A 27 17.08 -19.41 -0.66
CA ASN A 27 15.91 -18.57 -0.42
C ASN A 27 15.13 -18.94 0.84
N ALA A 28 15.10 -20.22 1.21
CA ALA A 28 14.50 -20.67 2.46
C ALA A 28 15.31 -20.18 3.67
N PHE A 29 16.63 -20.32 3.64
CA PHE A 29 17.51 -19.84 4.70
C PHE A 29 17.39 -18.33 4.90
N ILE A 30 17.45 -17.54 3.83
CA ILE A 30 17.28 -16.07 3.92
C ILE A 30 15.93 -15.71 4.56
N ARG A 31 14.83 -16.36 4.14
CA ARG A 31 13.49 -16.07 4.66
C ARG A 31 13.30 -16.50 6.12
N SER A 32 13.96 -17.56 6.55
CA SER A 32 13.82 -18.09 7.91
C SER A 32 14.38 -17.16 8.99
N GLY A 33 15.39 -16.34 8.64
CA GLY A 33 15.99 -15.36 9.55
C GLY A 33 16.76 -15.95 10.75
N ASN A 34 16.94 -17.27 10.82
CA ASN A 34 17.54 -17.96 11.97
C ASN A 34 19.06 -18.23 11.82
N MET A 35 19.65 -17.86 10.69
CA MET A 35 21.07 -18.07 10.39
C MET A 35 21.75 -16.74 10.03
N THR A 36 23.03 -16.61 10.36
CA THR A 36 23.81 -15.44 9.94
C THR A 36 24.09 -15.51 8.44
N GLN A 37 24.28 -14.35 7.79
CA GLN A 37 24.66 -14.28 6.37
C GLN A 37 25.92 -15.10 6.04
N LYS A 38 26.87 -15.15 6.99
CA LYS A 38 28.10 -15.93 6.86
C LYS A 38 27.79 -17.43 6.79
N ASP A 39 26.95 -17.91 7.71
CA ASP A 39 26.63 -19.33 7.84
C ASP A 39 25.78 -19.81 6.67
N ILE A 40 24.80 -19.01 6.23
CA ILE A 40 24.00 -19.31 5.03
C ILE A 40 24.92 -19.46 3.81
N ARG A 41 25.86 -18.52 3.62
CA ARG A 41 26.80 -18.58 2.49
C ARG A 41 27.70 -19.82 2.57
N LEU A 42 28.15 -20.21 3.76
CA LEU A 42 28.96 -21.41 3.94
C LEU A 42 28.16 -22.67 3.59
N ALA A 43 26.97 -22.82 4.17
CA ALA A 43 26.09 -23.96 3.91
C ALA A 43 25.73 -24.09 2.42
N VAL A 44 25.43 -22.98 1.75
CA VAL A 44 25.11 -23.03 0.31
C VAL A 44 26.34 -23.35 -0.55
N ASN A 45 27.54 -22.92 -0.17
CA ASN A 45 28.75 -23.32 -0.87
C ASN A 45 29.11 -24.79 -0.64
N GLU A 46 28.80 -25.35 0.54
CA GLU A 46 28.93 -26.79 0.81
C GLU A 46 27.96 -27.59 -0.06
N MET A 47 26.70 -27.15 -0.20
CA MET A 47 25.75 -27.77 -1.15
C MET A 47 26.23 -27.72 -2.61
N ILE A 48 26.96 -26.66 -3.00
CA ILE A 48 27.58 -26.54 -4.33
C ILE A 48 28.68 -27.60 -4.50
N ASP A 49 29.49 -27.82 -3.46
CA ASP A 49 30.54 -28.85 -3.43
C ASP A 49 29.95 -30.26 -3.50
N ASP A 50 28.94 -30.55 -2.68
CA ASP A 50 28.27 -31.85 -2.65
C ASP A 50 27.57 -32.19 -3.97
N ALA A 51 27.08 -31.16 -4.68
CA ALA A 51 26.50 -31.31 -6.01
C ALA A 51 27.56 -31.50 -7.13
N GLY A 52 28.86 -31.48 -6.80
CA GLY A 52 29.95 -31.63 -7.75
C GLY A 52 30.06 -30.47 -8.74
N LEU A 53 29.56 -29.30 -8.38
CA LEU A 53 29.59 -28.13 -9.26
C LEU A 53 30.97 -27.46 -9.24
N PRO A 54 31.37 -26.79 -10.34
CA PRO A 54 32.66 -26.09 -10.40
C PRO A 54 32.86 -25.02 -9.32
N GLU A 55 34.09 -24.88 -8.82
CA GLU A 55 34.46 -23.87 -7.81
C GLU A 55 34.08 -22.42 -8.20
N ASP A 56 34.08 -22.11 -9.49
CA ASP A 56 33.76 -20.77 -9.97
C ASP A 56 32.28 -20.41 -9.80
N VAL A 57 31.38 -21.37 -9.55
CA VAL A 57 29.97 -21.08 -9.22
C VAL A 57 29.76 -20.73 -7.75
N LYS A 58 30.75 -20.94 -6.87
CA LYS A 58 30.65 -20.60 -5.45
C LYS A 58 30.31 -19.14 -5.22
N ILE A 59 29.47 -18.94 -4.21
CA ILE A 59 28.96 -17.63 -3.85
C ILE A 59 30.02 -16.86 -3.05
N SER A 60 30.43 -15.73 -3.63
CA SER A 60 31.29 -14.76 -2.93
C SER A 60 30.49 -13.98 -1.88
N ARG A 61 31.18 -13.48 -0.84
CA ARG A 61 30.56 -12.66 0.22
C ARG A 61 29.80 -11.47 -0.35
N THR A 62 30.40 -10.71 -1.26
CA THR A 62 29.77 -9.53 -1.87
C THR A 62 28.59 -9.91 -2.76
N GLY A 63 28.67 -11.04 -3.48
CA GLY A 63 27.57 -11.55 -4.29
C GLY A 63 26.37 -11.94 -3.43
N PHE A 64 26.62 -12.65 -2.32
CA PHE A 64 25.61 -13.01 -1.33
C PHE A 64 24.95 -11.76 -0.73
N ASN A 65 25.71 -10.80 -0.23
CA ASN A 65 25.16 -9.62 0.45
C ASN A 65 24.22 -8.81 -0.46
N ARG A 66 24.58 -8.64 -1.74
CA ARG A 66 23.69 -7.99 -2.71
C ARG A 66 22.41 -8.77 -2.94
N TYR A 67 22.51 -10.10 -2.99
CA TYR A 67 21.34 -10.96 -3.16
C TYR A 67 20.41 -10.92 -1.94
N ALA A 68 20.96 -11.06 -0.74
CA ALA A 68 20.23 -10.98 0.52
C ALA A 68 19.50 -9.64 0.65
N LYS A 69 20.18 -8.52 0.36
CA LYS A 69 19.57 -7.19 0.36
C LYS A 69 18.37 -7.09 -0.61
N ARG A 70 18.52 -7.57 -1.85
CA ARG A 70 17.40 -7.58 -2.81
C ARG A 70 16.23 -8.43 -2.33
N MET A 71 16.51 -9.58 -1.73
CA MET A 71 15.48 -10.48 -1.18
C MET A 71 14.74 -9.84 0.00
N GLU A 72 15.45 -9.12 0.86
CA GLU A 72 14.87 -8.36 1.96
C GLU A 72 13.95 -7.24 1.46
N GLU A 73 14.41 -6.42 0.52
CA GLU A 73 13.62 -5.36 -0.11
C GLU A 73 12.34 -5.92 -0.77
N MET A 74 12.46 -7.04 -1.49
CA MET A 74 11.31 -7.74 -2.08
C MET A 74 10.36 -8.29 -1.03
N GLY A 75 10.89 -8.84 0.07
CA GLY A 75 10.12 -9.38 1.18
C GLY A 75 9.32 -8.30 1.91
N GLN A 76 9.95 -7.16 2.19
CA GLN A 76 9.28 -6.00 2.79
C GLN A 76 8.14 -5.50 1.90
N ARG A 77 8.39 -5.34 0.60
CA ARG A 77 7.36 -4.93 -0.37
C ARG A 77 6.19 -5.92 -0.44
N LEU A 78 6.47 -7.23 -0.40
CA LEU A 78 5.42 -8.25 -0.41
C LEU A 78 4.59 -8.24 0.88
N LYS A 79 5.23 -8.04 2.03
CA LYS A 79 4.55 -7.92 3.33
C LYS A 79 3.62 -6.71 3.34
N GLN A 80 4.13 -5.54 2.96
CA GLN A 80 3.33 -4.33 2.80
C GLN A 80 2.16 -4.55 1.85
N SER A 81 2.40 -5.19 0.70
CA SER A 81 1.33 -5.48 -0.28
C SER A 81 0.25 -6.41 0.29
N ARG A 82 0.61 -7.36 1.15
CA ARG A 82 -0.34 -8.27 1.82
C ARG A 82 -1.15 -7.56 2.90
N GLU A 83 -0.49 -6.75 3.74
CA GLU A 83 -1.18 -5.94 4.75
C GLU A 83 -2.20 -5.01 4.09
N VAL A 84 -1.80 -4.38 2.98
CA VAL A 84 -2.69 -3.57 2.15
C VAL A 84 -3.83 -4.43 1.60
N ALA A 85 -3.54 -5.57 0.96
CA ALA A 85 -4.57 -6.47 0.42
C ALA A 85 -5.55 -7.02 1.48
N GLU A 86 -5.10 -7.25 2.71
CA GLU A 86 -5.93 -7.66 3.84
C GLU A 86 -6.88 -6.55 4.28
N VAL A 87 -6.37 -5.31 4.37
CA VAL A 87 -7.20 -4.12 4.59
C VAL A 87 -8.25 -3.99 3.48
N TRP A 88 -7.85 -4.16 2.22
CA TRP A 88 -8.79 -4.14 1.09
C TRP A 88 -9.83 -5.26 1.18
N THR A 89 -9.44 -6.49 1.47
CA THR A 89 -10.37 -7.63 1.53
C THR A 89 -11.39 -7.44 2.65
N THR A 90 -10.93 -7.00 3.83
CA THR A 90 -11.79 -6.75 4.99
C THR A 90 -12.76 -5.60 4.75
N LYS A 91 -12.32 -4.54 4.04
CA LYS A 91 -13.13 -3.34 3.85
C LYS A 91 -14.00 -3.39 2.59
N LEU A 92 -13.53 -3.96 1.49
CA LEU A 92 -14.28 -4.09 0.24
C LEU A 92 -15.38 -5.16 0.30
N GLY A 93 -15.22 -6.18 1.14
CA GLY A 93 -16.17 -7.29 1.21
C GLY A 93 -17.55 -6.92 1.76
N GLU A 94 -17.62 -5.89 2.62
CA GLU A 94 -18.85 -5.55 3.35
C GLU A 94 -19.16 -4.05 3.39
N ALA A 95 -18.24 -3.15 2.97
CA ALA A 95 -18.46 -1.71 3.10
C ALA A 95 -19.13 -1.07 1.86
N PRO A 96 -19.96 -0.03 2.06
CA PRO A 96 -20.43 0.83 0.98
C PRO A 96 -19.28 1.36 0.11
N THR A 97 -19.52 1.54 -1.19
CA THR A 97 -18.52 2.02 -2.17
C THR A 97 -17.86 3.36 -1.77
N SER A 98 -18.56 4.19 -0.98
CA SER A 98 -18.01 5.42 -0.41
C SER A 98 -16.84 5.19 0.55
N ASP A 99 -16.88 4.10 1.32
CA ASP A 99 -15.88 3.80 2.35
C ASP A 99 -14.60 3.25 1.72
N VAL A 100 -14.74 2.54 0.60
CA VAL A 100 -13.64 2.15 -0.28
C VAL A 100 -12.88 3.36 -0.81
N GLY A 101 -13.61 4.38 -1.29
CA GLY A 101 -13.03 5.61 -1.79
C GLY A 101 -12.26 6.38 -0.70
N LYS A 102 -12.81 6.43 0.52
CA LYS A 102 -12.16 7.05 1.69
C LYS A 102 -10.89 6.30 2.08
N LEU A 103 -10.89 4.96 2.05
CA LEU A 103 -9.70 4.15 2.32
C LEU A 103 -8.59 4.36 1.27
N LEU A 104 -8.94 4.46 -0.02
CA LEU A 104 -7.98 4.80 -1.07
C LEU A 104 -7.33 6.15 -0.81
N GLN A 105 -8.13 7.16 -0.42
CA GLN A 105 -7.63 8.49 -0.12
C GLN A 105 -6.63 8.46 1.05
N GLU A 106 -6.95 7.76 2.14
CA GLU A 106 -6.04 7.64 3.28
C GLU A 106 -4.76 6.85 2.94
N PHE A 107 -4.87 5.80 2.13
CA PHE A 107 -3.70 5.07 1.66
C PHE A 107 -2.73 5.96 0.84
N VAL A 108 -3.25 6.77 -0.08
CA VAL A 108 -2.43 7.72 -0.85
C VAL A 108 -1.83 8.79 0.07
N ARG A 109 -2.56 9.23 1.10
CA ARG A 109 -2.05 10.17 2.11
C ARG A 109 -0.88 9.59 2.90
N THR A 110 -0.97 8.34 3.33
CA THR A 110 0.11 7.61 3.99
C THR A 110 1.33 7.49 3.08
N MET A 111 1.16 7.07 1.82
CA MET A 111 2.29 6.99 0.88
C MET A 111 2.96 8.34 0.64
N ALA A 112 2.18 9.42 0.53
CA ALA A 112 2.73 10.77 0.37
C ALA A 112 3.54 11.20 1.61
N PHE A 113 3.06 10.86 2.81
CA PHE A 113 3.78 11.09 4.06
C PHE A 113 5.08 10.30 4.13
N GLU A 114 5.05 8.99 3.89
CA GLU A 114 6.24 8.13 3.89
C GLU A 114 7.28 8.58 2.87
N THR A 115 6.84 8.91 1.66
CA THR A 115 7.71 9.46 0.61
C THR A 115 8.37 10.77 1.06
N SER A 116 7.59 11.66 1.71
CA SER A 116 8.12 12.93 2.23
C SER A 116 9.16 12.70 3.32
N MET A 117 8.91 11.75 4.21
CA MET A 117 9.85 11.35 5.27
C MET A 117 11.16 10.82 4.69
N THR A 118 11.10 9.86 3.76
CA THR A 118 12.29 9.33 3.10
C THR A 118 13.07 10.44 2.37
N MET A 119 12.37 11.35 1.68
CA MET A 119 13.02 12.49 1.03
C MET A 119 13.72 13.42 2.04
N MET A 120 13.14 13.65 3.21
CA MET A 120 13.76 14.45 4.27
C MET A 120 14.97 13.76 4.87
N GLU A 121 14.89 12.46 5.13
CA GLU A 121 16.00 11.66 5.65
C GLU A 121 17.18 11.64 4.67
N SER A 122 16.93 11.33 3.38
CA SER A 122 17.99 11.33 2.37
C SER A 122 18.63 12.71 2.18
N ALA A 123 17.82 13.78 2.16
CA ALA A 123 18.32 15.15 2.10
C ALA A 123 19.22 15.50 3.30
N ALA A 124 18.85 15.05 4.50
CA ALA A 124 19.66 15.28 5.71
C ALA A 124 20.97 14.48 5.70
N GLU A 125 20.95 13.24 5.22
CA GLU A 125 22.14 12.38 5.10
C GLU A 125 23.15 12.91 4.07
N ASP A 126 22.65 13.35 2.92
CA ASP A 126 23.49 13.81 1.80
C ASP A 126 23.82 15.32 1.89
N GLY A 127 23.22 16.05 2.85
CA GLY A 127 23.34 17.51 2.97
C GLY A 127 22.72 18.26 1.79
N GLU A 128 21.81 17.62 1.06
CA GLU A 128 21.16 18.16 -0.13
C GLU A 128 19.83 18.84 0.21
N VAL A 129 19.43 19.80 -0.63
CA VAL A 129 18.12 20.44 -0.51
C VAL A 129 17.10 19.65 -1.31
N ILE A 130 15.92 19.40 -0.74
CA ILE A 130 14.83 18.74 -1.44
C ILE A 130 14.48 19.52 -2.72
N PRO A 131 14.45 18.87 -3.89
CA PRO A 131 14.17 19.55 -5.16
C PRO A 131 12.78 20.20 -5.18
N PRO A 132 12.65 21.47 -5.61
CA PRO A 132 11.35 22.16 -5.69
C PRO A 132 10.30 21.42 -6.51
N LYS A 133 10.73 20.70 -7.57
CA LYS A 133 9.84 19.87 -8.39
C LYS A 133 9.20 18.73 -7.59
N ALA A 134 9.94 18.11 -6.68
CA ALA A 134 9.44 17.01 -5.86
C ALA A 134 8.41 17.53 -4.85
N LEU A 135 8.65 18.70 -4.25
CA LEU A 135 7.67 19.39 -3.40
C LEU A 135 6.40 19.76 -4.17
N ALA A 136 6.53 20.28 -5.39
CA ALA A 136 5.37 20.61 -6.22
C ALA A 136 4.53 19.38 -6.59
N GLN A 137 5.19 18.23 -6.84
CA GLN A 137 4.49 16.97 -7.11
C GLN A 137 3.73 16.46 -5.88
N LEU A 138 4.34 16.52 -4.70
CA LEU A 138 3.67 16.17 -3.43
C LEU A 138 2.47 17.08 -3.16
N ALA A 139 2.62 18.39 -3.34
CA ALA A 139 1.53 19.36 -3.19
C ALA A 139 0.36 19.05 -4.14
N LEU A 140 0.64 18.66 -5.39
CA LEU A 140 -0.38 18.26 -6.35
C LEU A 140 -1.11 16.97 -5.95
N VAL A 141 -0.39 16.00 -5.39
CA VAL A 141 -1.00 14.77 -4.84
C VAL A 141 -1.96 15.13 -3.71
N ILE A 142 -1.52 15.94 -2.75
CA ILE A 142 -2.36 16.40 -1.63
C ILE A 142 -3.60 17.13 -2.14
N GLN A 143 -3.43 18.08 -3.08
CA GLN A 143 -4.54 18.83 -3.67
C GLN A 143 -5.60 17.90 -4.30
N ARG A 144 -5.17 16.87 -5.02
CA ARG A 144 -6.08 15.91 -5.67
C ARG A 144 -6.82 15.04 -4.65
N ILE A 145 -6.15 14.63 -3.57
CA ILE A 145 -6.79 13.89 -2.47
C ILE A 145 -7.88 14.75 -1.83
N GLU A 146 -7.58 16.00 -1.50
CA GLU A 146 -8.55 16.91 -0.88
C GLU A 146 -9.74 17.21 -1.80
N GLN A 147 -9.49 17.39 -3.10
CA GLN A 147 -10.57 17.52 -4.10
C GLN A 147 -11.46 16.28 -4.16
N ALA A 148 -10.88 15.08 -4.16
CA ALA A 148 -11.62 13.83 -4.16
C ALA A 148 -12.44 13.66 -2.87
N SER A 149 -11.89 14.04 -1.72
CA SER A 149 -12.58 14.04 -0.43
C SER A 149 -13.79 14.98 -0.44
N MET A 150 -13.62 16.21 -0.95
CA MET A 150 -14.71 17.18 -1.07
C MET A 150 -15.84 16.70 -1.98
N VAL A 151 -15.51 16.09 -3.13
CA VAL A 151 -16.52 15.47 -4.01
C VAL A 151 -17.24 14.33 -3.30
N SER A 152 -16.50 13.48 -2.59
CA SER A 152 -17.08 12.36 -1.84
C SER A 152 -18.07 12.85 -0.76
N HIS A 153 -17.70 13.89 -0.02
CA HIS A 153 -18.58 14.52 0.97
C HIS A 153 -19.82 15.16 0.35
N LYS A 154 -19.68 15.77 -0.84
CA LYS A 154 -20.82 16.34 -1.56
C LYS A 154 -21.81 15.25 -1.98
N VAL A 155 -21.31 14.18 -2.61
CA VAL A 155 -22.13 13.03 -3.03
C VAL A 155 -22.82 12.38 -1.82
N GLU A 156 -22.10 12.19 -0.71
CA GLU A 156 -22.68 11.65 0.52
C GLU A 156 -23.82 12.52 1.07
N LYS A 157 -23.66 13.85 1.06
CA LYS A 157 -24.74 14.78 1.44
C LYS A 157 -25.94 14.68 0.51
N GLU A 158 -25.71 14.59 -0.80
CA GLU A 158 -26.77 14.44 -1.81
C GLU A 158 -27.54 13.14 -1.63
N ILE A 159 -26.85 12.02 -1.39
CA ILE A 159 -27.46 10.71 -1.09
C ILE A 159 -28.30 10.79 0.18
N ARG A 160 -27.77 11.34 1.28
CA ARG A 160 -28.51 11.49 2.54
C ARG A 160 -29.75 12.35 2.38
N LYS A 161 -29.64 13.45 1.62
CA LYS A 161 -30.78 14.34 1.33
C LYS A 161 -31.86 13.61 0.54
N ALA A 162 -31.48 12.93 -0.55
CA ALA A 162 -32.42 12.17 -1.37
C ALA A 162 -33.11 11.06 -0.57
N PHE A 163 -32.37 10.37 0.30
CA PHE A 163 -32.93 9.37 1.20
C PHE A 163 -33.92 9.99 2.20
N ALA A 164 -33.59 11.14 2.81
CA ALA A 164 -34.50 11.82 3.73
C ALA A 164 -35.80 12.26 3.02
N GLU A 165 -35.70 12.78 1.80
CA GLU A 165 -36.86 13.14 0.96
C GLU A 165 -37.74 11.91 0.65
N GLU A 166 -37.14 10.78 0.26
CA GLU A 166 -37.87 9.52 0.02
C GLU A 166 -38.55 9.00 1.31
N MET A 167 -37.88 9.10 2.45
CA MET A 167 -38.44 8.68 3.74
C MET A 167 -39.60 9.58 4.19
N VAL A 168 -39.53 10.88 3.91
CA VAL A 168 -40.64 11.82 4.15
C VAL A 168 -41.87 11.42 3.34
N GLU A 169 -41.72 11.10 2.05
CA GLU A 169 -42.82 10.67 1.19
C GLU A 169 -43.44 9.34 1.66
N LYS A 170 -42.59 8.34 1.99
CA LYS A 170 -43.05 7.05 2.51
C LYS A 170 -43.78 7.20 3.85
N THR A 171 -43.25 8.02 4.74
CA THR A 171 -43.87 8.29 6.05
C THR A 171 -45.25 8.90 5.87
N GLU A 172 -45.42 9.80 4.91
CA GLU A 172 -46.71 10.41 4.59
C GLU A 172 -47.74 9.39 4.09
N GLN A 173 -47.32 8.47 3.23
CA GLN A 173 -48.19 7.39 2.73
C GLN A 173 -48.59 6.42 3.84
N VAL A 174 -47.64 6.01 4.68
CA VAL A 174 -47.90 5.12 5.82
C VAL A 174 -48.81 5.81 6.82
N ALA A 175 -48.57 7.08 7.12
CA ALA A 175 -49.37 7.85 8.06
C ALA A 175 -50.82 8.02 7.60
N LYS A 176 -51.04 8.29 6.30
CA LYS A 176 -52.39 8.32 5.71
C LYS A 176 -53.11 6.98 5.88
N LYS A 177 -52.41 5.86 5.64
CA LYS A 177 -52.96 4.50 5.83
C LYS A 177 -53.25 4.18 7.29
N ALA A 178 -52.42 4.67 8.21
CA ALA A 178 -52.54 4.45 9.64
C ALA A 178 -53.52 5.42 10.35
N GLY A 179 -54.07 6.41 9.63
CA GLY A 179 -54.99 7.40 10.21
C GLY A 179 -54.32 8.37 11.19
N LEU A 180 -53.01 8.60 11.08
CA LEU A 180 -52.28 9.54 11.94
C LEU A 180 -52.74 10.98 11.66
N THR A 181 -52.73 11.81 12.71
CA THR A 181 -53.10 13.24 12.61
C THR A 181 -52.04 14.03 11.85
N SER A 182 -52.41 15.16 11.25
CA SER A 182 -51.48 15.99 10.47
C SER A 182 -50.30 16.49 11.30
N ASP A 183 -50.51 16.71 12.58
CA ASP A 183 -49.49 17.27 13.48
C ASP A 183 -48.44 16.22 13.83
N THR A 184 -48.85 14.96 14.05
CA THR A 184 -47.90 13.84 14.21
C THR A 184 -47.09 13.61 12.94
N VAL A 185 -47.70 13.74 11.76
CA VAL A 185 -46.98 13.63 10.48
C VAL A 185 -45.95 14.74 10.31
N LYS A 186 -46.31 15.99 10.65
CA LYS A 186 -45.39 17.12 10.60
C LYS A 186 -44.20 16.92 11.54
N MET A 187 -44.44 16.45 12.77
CA MET A 187 -43.39 16.16 13.74
C MET A 187 -42.43 15.08 13.23
N LEU A 188 -42.94 13.95 12.72
CA LEU A 188 -42.11 12.87 12.16
C LEU A 188 -41.26 13.34 10.97
N LYS A 189 -41.80 14.20 10.11
CA LYS A 189 -41.06 14.77 8.99
C LYS A 189 -39.96 15.73 9.42
N ALA A 190 -40.21 16.56 10.44
CA ALA A 190 -39.21 17.49 10.96
C ALA A 190 -38.02 16.72 11.56
N GLU A 191 -38.29 15.63 12.29
CA GLU A 191 -37.28 14.75 12.86
C GLU A 191 -36.45 14.04 11.76
N LEU A 192 -37.11 13.48 10.74
CA LEU A 192 -36.44 12.78 9.63
C LEU A 192 -35.55 13.69 8.77
N LEU A 193 -35.94 14.97 8.61
CA LEU A 193 -35.15 15.97 7.90
C LEU A 193 -34.06 16.60 8.78
N GLY A 194 -34.02 16.29 10.08
CA GLY A 194 -33.09 16.90 11.04
C GLY A 194 -33.30 18.40 11.21
N ILE A 195 -34.55 18.88 11.14
CA ILE A 195 -34.95 20.30 11.25
C ILE A 195 -35.48 20.62 12.68
N ALA A 196 -35.43 19.66 13.61
CA ALA A 196 -35.81 19.85 15.01
C ALA A 196 -34.66 20.39 15.88
#